data_AF-A0A177ZYU5-F1
#
_entry.id   AF-A0A177ZYU5-F1
#
_cell.length_a   1.000
_cell.length_b   1.000
_cell.length_c   1.000
_cell.angle_alpha   90.00
_cell.angle_beta   90.00
_cell.angle_gamma   90.00
#
_symmetry.space_group_name_H-M   'P 1'
#
loop_
_entity.id
_entity.type
_entity.pdbx_description
1 polymer ?
#
loop_
_entity_poly.entity_id
_entity_poly.type
_entity_poly.pdbx_seq_one_letter_code
_entity_poly.pdbx_strand_id
1 'polypeptide(L)'
;MDKKEAKFMAYDWDGGEFRLLPSNDVVEAIHIAWNYEFDVYEVATENLIFSGREDNEANSEMLEPYGIRLIDDGNYRKLQNVKTGEIYNADWQS
;
A
#
# COMPACT_ATOMS: atom_id res chain seq x y z
N MET A 1 -3.49 18.64 4.70
CA MET A 1 -4.51 17.59 4.62
C MET A 1 -5.32 17.68 5.90
N ASP A 2 -6.60 18.04 5.82
CA ASP A 2 -7.48 17.95 6.98
C ASP A 2 -7.67 16.47 7.31
N LYS A 3 -7.44 16.08 8.58
CA LYS A 3 -7.57 14.68 9.05
C LYS A 3 -8.95 14.04 8.75
N LYS A 4 -9.94 14.85 8.35
CA LYS A 4 -11.31 14.41 8.04
C LYS A 4 -11.48 13.76 6.66
N GLU A 5 -10.47 13.76 5.80
CA GLU A 5 -10.58 13.25 4.42
C GLU A 5 -9.57 12.15 4.04
N ALA A 6 -8.86 11.59 5.03
CA ALA A 6 -7.94 10.49 4.76
C ALA A 6 -8.70 9.25 4.29
N LYS A 7 -8.29 8.70 3.14
CA LYS A 7 -8.83 7.46 2.58
C LYS A 7 -8.17 6.22 3.12
N PHE A 8 -6.91 6.33 3.53
CA PHE A 8 -6.11 5.20 3.98
C PHE A 8 -5.52 5.42 5.38
N MET A 9 -5.34 4.33 6.10
CA MET A 9 -4.66 4.28 7.38
C MET A 9 -3.72 3.08 7.42
N ALA A 10 -2.64 3.20 8.16
CA ALA A 10 -1.70 2.12 8.39
C ALA A 10 -1.77 1.63 9.84
N TYR A 11 -1.66 0.33 10.04
CA TYR A 11 -1.50 -0.25 11.38
C TYR A 11 -0.01 -0.36 11.70
N ASP A 12 0.43 0.47 12.65
CA ASP A 12 1.79 0.46 13.18
C ASP A 12 1.93 -0.73 14.13
N TRP A 13 2.56 -1.80 13.65
CA TRP A 13 2.73 -3.04 14.41
C TRP A 13 3.63 -2.87 15.65
N ASP A 14 4.56 -1.92 15.62
CA ASP A 14 5.48 -1.65 16.73
C ASP A 14 4.80 -0.79 17.81
N GLY A 15 4.01 0.19 17.37
CA GLY A 15 3.25 1.10 18.25
C GLY A 15 1.91 0.56 18.74
N GLY A 16 1.34 -0.42 18.02
CA GLY A 16 0.01 -0.98 18.31
C GLY A 16 -1.15 -0.02 18.05
N GLU A 17 -1.01 0.87 17.06
CA GLU A 17 -2.01 1.90 16.77
C GLU A 17 -2.23 2.12 15.27
N PHE A 18 -3.44 2.58 14.91
CA PHE A 18 -3.74 3.04 13.55
C PHE A 18 -3.27 4.49 13.37
N ARG A 19 -2.64 4.76 12.23
CA ARG A 19 -2.20 6.10 11.81
C ARG A 19 -2.83 6.43 10.47
N LEU A 20 -3.48 7.59 10.38
CA LEU A 20 -3.97 8.09 9.10
C LEU A 20 -2.78 8.41 8.18
N LEU A 21 -2.85 7.95 6.93
CA LEU A 21 -1.83 8.21 5.95
C LEU A 21 -2.04 9.60 5.32
N PRO A 22 -0.94 10.31 4.98
CA PRO A 22 -1.01 11.66 4.42
C PRO A 22 -1.37 11.69 2.92
N SER A 23 -1.53 10.53 2.28
CA SER A 23 -1.92 10.43 0.88
C SER A 23 -3.23 9.67 0.70
N ASN A 24 -4.00 10.14 -0.29
CA ASN A 24 -5.24 9.52 -0.76
C ASN A 24 -5.03 8.75 -2.07
N ASP A 25 -3.80 8.71 -2.58
CA ASP A 25 -3.38 7.82 -3.64
C ASP A 25 -2.94 6.47 -3.04
N VAL A 26 -3.43 5.36 -3.60
CA VAL A 26 -3.20 4.03 -3.03
C VAL A 26 -1.74 3.58 -3.19
N VAL A 27 -1.08 3.96 -4.28
CA VAL A 27 0.33 3.60 -4.54
C VAL A 27 1.21 4.33 -3.54
N GLU A 28 1.00 5.63 -3.38
CA GLU A 28 1.76 6.43 -2.42
C GLU A 28 1.50 5.98 -0.97
N ALA A 29 0.25 5.67 -0.61
CA ALA A 29 -0.11 5.13 0.70
C ALA A 29 0.59 3.79 1.00
N ILE A 30 0.57 2.85 0.04
CA ILE A 30 1.26 1.57 0.18
C ILE A 30 2.75 1.78 0.29
N HIS A 31 3.35 2.59 -0.58
CA HIS A 31 4.77 2.91 -0.48
C HIS A 31 5.08 3.38 0.94
N ILE A 32 4.47 4.46 1.44
CA ILE A 32 4.69 4.99 2.80
C ILE A 32 4.67 3.89 3.87
N ALA A 33 3.67 3.02 3.86
CA ALA A 33 3.51 1.95 4.85
C ALA A 33 4.54 0.82 4.70
N TRP A 34 4.93 0.51 3.47
CA TRP A 34 5.82 -0.62 3.16
C TRP A 34 7.21 -0.44 3.78
N ASN A 35 7.73 0.80 3.86
CA ASN A 35 9.02 1.04 4.54
C ASN A 35 9.05 0.60 5.99
N TYR A 36 7.89 0.52 6.63
CA TYR A 36 7.75 0.15 8.03
C TYR A 36 7.11 -1.24 8.19
N GLU A 37 6.94 -1.98 7.09
CA GLU A 37 6.23 -3.26 7.05
C GLU A 37 4.81 -3.18 7.65
N PHE A 38 4.16 -2.02 7.52
CA PHE A 38 2.83 -1.80 8.05
C PHE A 38 1.75 -2.33 7.10
N ASP A 39 0.62 -2.68 7.70
CA ASP A 39 -0.59 -3.02 6.98
C ASP A 39 -1.34 -1.74 6.61
N VAL A 40 -1.95 -1.68 5.44
CA VAL A 40 -2.75 -0.55 4.95
C VAL A 40 -4.21 -0.96 4.85
N TYR A 41 -5.08 -0.08 5.34
CA TYR A 41 -6.52 -0.26 5.38
C TYR A 41 -7.21 0.93 4.74
N GLU A 42 -8.38 0.70 4.15
CA GLU A 42 -9.33 1.77 3.82
C GLU A 42 -9.99 2.31 5.09
N VAL A 43 -10.04 3.62 5.24
CA VAL A 43 -10.69 4.28 6.39
C VAL A 43 -12.20 4.09 6.37
N ALA A 44 -12.83 4.10 5.19
CA ALA A 44 -14.29 4.06 5.07
C ALA A 44 -14.89 2.68 5.39
N THR A 45 -14.13 1.62 5.11
CA THR A 45 -14.61 0.22 5.19
C THR A 45 -13.87 -0.59 6.25
N GLU A 46 -12.73 -0.11 6.73
CA GLU A 46 -11.78 -0.84 7.59
C GLU A 46 -11.26 -2.14 6.93
N ASN A 47 -11.37 -2.25 5.60
CA ASN A 47 -10.83 -3.38 4.85
C ASN A 47 -9.31 -3.27 4.73
N LEU A 48 -8.61 -4.38 4.99
CA LEU A 48 -7.20 -4.54 4.67
C LEU A 48 -7.02 -4.58 3.14
N ILE A 49 -6.10 -3.77 2.62
CA ILE A 49 -5.84 -3.67 1.19
C ILE A 49 -4.38 -3.98 0.81
N PHE A 50 -3.49 -3.98 1.79
CA PHE A 50 -2.10 -4.34 1.63
C PHE A 50 -1.53 -4.73 2.98
N SER A 51 -0.68 -5.76 3.03
CA SER A 51 0.10 -6.10 4.22
C SER A 51 1.58 -6.16 3.89
N GLY A 52 2.38 -5.45 4.69
CA GLY A 52 3.84 -5.49 4.61
C GLY A 52 4.44 -6.86 4.93
N ARG A 53 3.65 -7.79 5.48
CA ARG A 53 4.09 -9.15 5.88
C ARG A 53 3.67 -10.24 4.90
N GLU A 54 2.79 -9.93 3.97
CA GLU A 54 2.28 -10.88 2.97
C GLU A 54 3.16 -10.93 1.71
N ASP A 55 2.95 -11.95 0.90
CA ASP A 55 3.66 -12.12 -0.37
C ASP A 55 2.99 -11.38 -1.53
N ASN A 56 3.52 -11.58 -2.74
CA ASN A 56 3.00 -10.93 -3.94
C ASN A 56 1.61 -11.45 -4.33
N GLU A 57 1.32 -12.73 -4.10
CA GLU A 57 0.05 -13.34 -4.50
C GLU A 57 -1.08 -12.78 -3.64
N ALA A 58 -0.91 -12.87 -2.31
CA ALA A 58 -1.90 -12.36 -1.36
C ALA A 58 -2.11 -10.85 -1.50
N ASN A 59 -1.03 -10.06 -1.62
CA ASN A 59 -1.19 -8.63 -1.82
C ASN A 59 -1.80 -8.27 -3.18
N SER A 60 -1.51 -9.02 -4.25
CA SER A 60 -2.12 -8.75 -5.56
C SER A 60 -3.62 -9.03 -5.58
N GLU A 61 -4.09 -10.04 -4.83
CA GLU A 61 -5.52 -10.31 -4.66
C GLU A 61 -6.22 -9.14 -3.95
N MET A 62 -5.63 -8.64 -2.86
CA MET A 62 -6.17 -7.48 -2.15
C MET A 62 -6.20 -6.19 -2.99
N LEU A 63 -5.26 -6.05 -3.93
CA LEU A 63 -5.10 -4.85 -4.77
C LEU A 63 -5.88 -4.90 -6.09
N GLU A 64 -6.54 -6.02 -6.41
CA GLU A 64 -7.36 -6.16 -7.63
C GLU A 64 -8.38 -5.02 -7.81
N PRO A 65 -9.13 -4.58 -6.77
CA PRO A 65 -10.09 -3.48 -6.89
C PRO A 65 -9.46 -2.14 -7.30
N TYR A 66 -8.16 -1.96 -7.04
CA TYR A 66 -7.40 -0.76 -7.40
C TYR A 66 -6.73 -0.87 -8.76
N GLY A 67 -6.82 -2.02 -9.43
CA GLY A 67 -6.15 -2.27 -10.69
C GLY A 67 -4.62 -2.30 -10.57
N ILE A 68 -4.11 -2.68 -9.40
CA ILE A 68 -2.68 -2.76 -9.10
C ILE A 68 -2.34 -4.18 -8.65
N ARG A 69 -1.10 -4.60 -8.90
CA ARG A 69 -0.55 -5.85 -8.38
C ARG A 69 0.88 -5.66 -7.90
N LEU A 70 1.36 -6.58 -7.07
CA LEU A 70 2.78 -6.70 -6.79
C LEU A 70 3.44 -7.58 -7.83
N ILE A 71 4.65 -7.19 -8.23
CA ILE A 71 5.53 -7.99 -9.08
C ILE A 71 6.92 -8.08 -8.47
N ASP A 72 7.62 -9.17 -8.77
CA ASP A 72 9.06 -9.24 -8.57
C ASP A 72 9.77 -8.53 -9.73
N ASP A 73 10.69 -7.63 -9.41
CA ASP A 73 11.57 -6.94 -10.35
C ASP A 73 13.01 -7.01 -9.84
N GLY A 74 13.71 -8.08 -10.25
CA GLY A 74 15.05 -8.38 -9.77
C GLY A 74 15.07 -8.77 -8.29
N ASN A 75 15.75 -7.97 -7.46
CA ASN A 75 15.84 -8.18 -6.02
C ASN A 75 14.77 -7.42 -5.23
N TYR A 76 13.84 -6.75 -5.91
CA TYR A 76 12.85 -5.89 -5.30
C TYR A 76 11.44 -6.30 -5.69
N ARG A 77 10.48 -5.97 -4.83
CA ARG A 77 9.06 -5.98 -5.16
C ARG A 77 8.63 -4.59 -5.59
N LYS A 78 7.73 -4.53 -6.58
CA LYS A 78 7.20 -3.27 -7.11
C LYS A 78 5.69 -3.34 -7.32
N LEU A 79 5.04 -2.19 -7.26
CA LEU A 79 3.65 -2.04 -7.67
C LEU A 79 3.57 -1.82 -9.18
N GLN A 80 2.64 -2.52 -9.83
CA GLN A 80 2.39 -2.38 -11.26
C GLN A 80 0.91 -2.15 -11.54
N ASN A 81 0.60 -1.20 -12.41
CA ASN A 81 -0.72 -1.06 -12.98
C ASN A 81 -1.06 -2.26 -13.87
N VAL A 82 -2.15 -2.96 -13.56
CA VAL A 82 -2.55 -4.18 -14.27
C VAL A 82 -2.95 -3.88 -15.72
N LYS A 83 -3.52 -2.70 -16.00
CA LYS A 83 -4.03 -2.34 -17.32
C LYS A 83 -2.94 -1.79 -18.24
N THR A 84 -2.10 -0.89 -17.74
CA THR A 84 -1.10 -0.18 -18.56
C THR A 84 0.27 -0.83 -18.52
N GLY A 85 0.54 -1.68 -17.51
CA GLY A 85 1.86 -2.24 -17.25
C GLY A 85 2.85 -1.25 -16.64
N GLU A 86 2.42 -0.01 -16.35
CA GLU A 86 3.23 1.01 -15.67
C GLU A 86 3.74 0.49 -14.32
N ILE A 87 5.03 0.66 -14.07
CA ILE A 87 5.68 0.28 -12.83
C ILE A 87 5.83 1.53 -11.96
N TYR A 88 5.29 1.48 -10.75
CA TYR A 88 5.44 2.52 -9.77
C TYR A 88 6.68 2.25 -8.93
N ASN A 89 7.66 3.15 -9.00
CA ASN A 89 8.84 3.09 -8.15
C ASN A 89 8.57 3.95 -6.90
N ALA A 90 8.98 3.46 -5.74
CA ALA A 90 9.00 4.27 -4.54
C ALA A 90 10.19 5.23 -4.58
N ASP A 91 10.04 6.42 -3.99
CA ASP A 91 11.09 7.45 -3.98
C ASP A 91 12.42 6.94 -3.37
N TRP A 92 12.35 6.02 -2.41
CA TRP A 92 13.53 5.40 -1.79
C TRP A 92 14.23 4.31 -2.63
N GLN A 93 13.64 3.91 -3.75
CA GLN A 93 14.28 2.98 -4.70
C GLN A 93 15.09 3.72 -5.78
N SER A 94 15.14 5.06 -5.73
CA SER A 94 15.80 5.93 -6.72
C SER A 94 17.26 6.25 -6.41
#